data_AF-F7Y6C6-F1
#
_entry.id   AF-F7Y6C6-F1
#
_cell.length_a   1.000
_cell.length_b   1.000
_cell.length_c   1.000
_cell.angle_alpha   90.00
_cell.angle_beta   90.00
_cell.angle_gamma   90.00
#
_symmetry.space_group_name_H-M   'P 1'
#
loop_
_entity.id
_entity.type
_entity.pdbx_description
1 polymer ?
#
loop_
_entity_poly.entity_id
_entity_poly.type
_entity_poly.pdbx_seq_one_letter_code
_entity_poly.pdbx_strand_id
1 'polypeptide(L)' 'MAKNRKITTGANDRPRDVSIGQTAEGLPDDSSQPVQADEDQIERIRKALAREPQKKDKKRPAAN' A
#
# COMPACT_ATOMS: atom_id res chain seq x y z
N MET A 1 -19.91 -25.26 -18.24
CA MET A 1 -19.26 -24.45 -17.19
C MET A 1 -17.81 -24.88 -17.05
N ALA A 2 -16.85 -24.04 -17.43
CA ALA A 2 -15.43 -24.33 -17.27
C ALA A 2 -14.88 -23.45 -16.15
N LYS A 3 -15.09 -23.87 -14.90
CA LYS A 3 -14.37 -23.29 -13.75
C LYS A 3 -12.93 -23.80 -13.85
N ASN A 4 -11.96 -22.91 -14.01
CA ASN A 4 -10.52 -23.16 -13.80
C ASN A 4 -9.73 -23.76 -14.97
N ARG A 5 -9.92 -23.27 -16.20
CA ARG A 5 -8.97 -23.59 -17.28
C ARG A 5 -7.66 -22.83 -17.04
N LYS A 6 -6.61 -23.56 -16.65
CA LYS A 6 -5.25 -23.04 -16.52
C LYS A 6 -4.80 -22.44 -17.85
N ILE A 7 -4.25 -21.24 -17.82
CA ILE A 7 -3.72 -20.53 -18.99
C ILE A 7 -2.30 -20.97 -19.32
N THR A 8 -1.51 -21.39 -18.31
CA THR A 8 -0.13 -21.83 -18.47
C THR A 8 0.21 -22.90 -17.43
N THR A 9 1.30 -23.65 -17.66
CA THR A 9 1.86 -24.67 -16.74
C THR A 9 3.25 -24.27 -16.23
N GLY A 10 3.59 -22.98 -16.29
CA GLY A 10 4.91 -22.48 -15.89
C GLY A 10 5.09 -22.51 -14.38
N ALA A 11 6.34 -22.50 -13.91
CA ALA A 11 6.68 -22.56 -12.48
C ALA A 11 6.08 -21.42 -11.63
N ASN A 12 5.72 -20.30 -12.25
CA ASN A 12 5.08 -19.14 -11.61
C ASN A 12 3.54 -19.13 -11.76
N ASP A 13 2.91 -20.22 -12.22
CA ASP A 13 1.46 -20.28 -12.39
C ASP A 13 0.75 -20.33 -11.02
N ARG A 14 -0.09 -19.34 -10.74
CA ARG A 14 -0.91 -19.25 -9.51
C ARG A 14 -2.38 -19.53 -9.82
N PRO A 15 -3.11 -20.31 -8.99
CA PRO A 15 -4.55 -20.48 -9.17
C PRO A 15 -5.28 -19.12 -9.18
N ARG A 16 -6.29 -18.96 -10.05
CA ARG A 16 -7.05 -17.71 -10.18
C ARG A 16 -8.06 -17.50 -9.05
N ASP A 17 -8.58 -18.60 -8.51
CA ASP A 17 -9.67 -18.59 -7.53
C ASP A 17 -9.18 -18.74 -6.08
N VAL A 18 -7.89 -18.53 -5.82
CA VAL A 18 -7.36 -18.49 -4.44
C VAL A 18 -7.22 -17.04 -4.00
N SER A 19 -7.70 -16.75 -2.78
CA SER A 19 -7.50 -15.46 -2.17
C SER A 19 -6.02 -15.18 -1.92
N ILE A 20 -5.65 -13.91 -1.95
CA ILE A 20 -4.33 -13.45 -1.54
C ILE A 20 -4.41 -13.25 -0.03
N GLY A 21 -3.37 -13.56 0.74
CA GLY A 21 -3.42 -13.54 2.21
C GLY A 21 -3.86 -12.20 2.83
N GLN A 22 -3.87 -11.11 2.05
CA GLN A 22 -4.38 -9.78 2.45
C GLN A 22 -5.90 -9.60 2.25
N THR A 23 -6.54 -10.44 1.42
CA THR A 23 -7.98 -10.37 1.08
C THR A 23 -8.72 -11.69 1.31
N ALA A 24 -8.08 -12.64 2.00
CA ALA A 24 -8.73 -13.87 2.43
C ALA A 24 -9.81 -13.59 3.48
N GLU A 25 -10.79 -14.48 3.57
CA GLU A 25 -11.92 -14.36 4.49
C GLU A 25 -11.42 -14.34 5.95
N GLY A 26 -11.84 -13.33 6.71
CA GLY A 26 -11.38 -13.06 8.08
C GLY A 26 -11.33 -11.56 8.36
N LEU A 27 -11.56 -11.16 9.62
CA LEU A 27 -11.26 -9.79 10.03
C LEU A 27 -9.73 -9.59 10.01
N PRO A 28 -9.23 -8.43 9.55
CA PRO A 28 -7.83 -8.08 9.75
C PRO A 28 -7.45 -8.22 11.23
N ASP A 29 -6.24 -8.70 11.48
CA ASP A 29 -5.70 -8.74 12.83
C ASP A 29 -5.34 -7.31 13.27
N ASP A 30 -6.34 -6.64 13.84
CA ASP A 30 -6.23 -5.27 14.34
C ASP A 30 -5.77 -5.22 15.80
N SER A 31 -5.17 -6.30 16.33
CA SER A 31 -4.67 -6.36 17.73
C SER A 31 -3.44 -5.47 17.98
N SER A 32 -2.99 -4.71 16.98
CA SER A 32 -1.86 -3.81 17.10
C SER A 32 -2.08 -2.76 18.18
N GLN A 33 -1.00 -2.35 18.87
CA GLN A 33 -1.09 -1.30 19.87
C GLN A 33 -1.24 0.07 19.20
N PRO A 34 -2.02 0.99 19.80
CA PRO A 34 -2.13 2.34 19.30
C PRO A 34 -0.75 3.02 19.33
N VAL A 35 -0.48 3.82 18.30
CA VAL A 35 0.74 4.63 18.25
C VAL A 35 0.69 5.67 19.37
N GLN A 36 1.58 5.54 20.35
CA GLN A 36 1.81 6.57 21.36
C GLN A 36 2.64 7.68 20.73
N ALA A 37 2.17 8.92 20.82
CA ALA A 37 2.90 10.09 20.36
C ALA A 37 3.26 10.96 21.57
N ASP A 38 4.55 11.24 21.72
CA ASP A 38 5.02 12.24 22.68
C ASP A 38 4.72 13.67 22.17
N GLU A 39 4.75 14.64 23.09
CA GLU A 39 4.45 16.04 22.79
C GLU A 39 5.43 16.60 21.74
N ASP A 40 6.72 16.23 21.83
CA ASP A 40 7.77 16.63 20.89
C ASP A 40 7.51 16.14 19.46
N GLN A 41 6.99 14.92 19.29
CA GLN A 41 6.61 14.35 18.00
C GLN A 41 5.38 15.05 17.44
N ILE A 42 4.40 15.38 18.28
CA ILE A 42 3.21 16.15 17.87
C ILE A 42 3.64 17.53 17.34
N GLU A 43 4.54 18.23 18.04
CA GLU A 43 5.05 19.53 17.59
C GLU A 43 5.81 19.45 16.27
N ARG A 44 6.69 18.44 16.12
CA ARG A 44 7.43 18.20 14.87
C ARG A 44 6.49 17.98 13.69
N ILE A 45 5.45 17.16 13.88
CA ILE A 45 4.44 16.87 12.84
C ILE A 45 3.62 18.12 12.52
N ARG A 46 3.18 18.88 13.54
CA ARG A 46 2.45 20.14 13.34
C ARG A 46 3.24 21.12 12.49
N LYS A 47 4.55 21.25 12.74
CA LYS A 47 5.46 22.10 11.95
C LYS A 47 5.66 21.58 10.53
N ALA A 48 5.70 20.26 10.34
CA ALA A 48 5.82 19.65 9.01
C ALA A 48 4.56 19.83 8.16
N LEU A 49 3.37 19.76 8.77
CA LEU A 49 2.08 19.95 8.12
C LEU A 49 1.77 21.43 7.83
N ALA A 50 2.21 22.34 8.69
CA ALA A 50 2.05 23.78 8.49
C ALA A 50 2.97 24.34 7.39
N ARG A 51 4.00 23.59 6.99
CA ARG A 51 4.76 23.91 5.78
C ARG A 51 3.87 23.58 4.59
N GLU A 52 3.53 24.59 3.78
CA GLU A 52 2.86 24.37 2.50
C GLU A 52 3.54 23.24 1.74
N PRO A 53 2.78 22.40 1.01
CA PRO A 53 3.37 21.38 0.16
C PRO A 53 4.31 22.12 -0.80
N GLN A 54 5.62 21.94 -0.59
CA GLN A 54 6.64 22.34 -1.53
C GLN A 54 6.22 21.74 -2.87
N LYS A 55 5.61 22.54 -3.76
CA LYS A 55 5.28 22.13 -5.11
C LYS A 55 6.63 21.76 -5.73
N LYS A 56 6.92 20.46 -5.75
CA LYS A 56 8.02 19.94 -6.55
C LYS A 56 7.56 20.11 -7.99
N ASP A 57 7.77 21.29 -8.55
CA ASP A 57 7.67 21.56 -9.97
C ASP A 57 8.72 20.70 -10.68
N LYS A 58 8.42 19.41 -10.84
CA LYS A 58 9.19 18.52 -11.69
C LYS A 58 8.82 18.86 -13.13
N LYS A 59 9.32 19.98 -13.64
CA LYS A 59 9.49 20.13 -15.10
C LYS A 59 10.48 19.05 -15.52
N ARG A 60 9.97 17.92 -16.00
CA ARG A 60 10.77 16.96 -16.75
C ARG A 60 11.15 17.67 -18.06
N PRO A 61 12.45 17.86 -18.38
CA PRO A 61 12.79 18.31 -19.73
C PRO A 61 12.30 17.25 -20.71
N ALA A 62 11.62 17.70 -21.77
CA ALA A 62 11.25 16.83 -22.88
C ALA A 62 12.54 16.25 -23.48
N ALA A 63 12.61 14.93 -23.59
CA ALA A 63 13.66 14.26 -24.34
C ALA A 63 13.45 14.59 -25.82
N ASN A 64 14.53 15.01 -26.50
CA ASN A 64 14.59 15.17 -27.95
C ASN A 64 14.58 13.80 -28.65
#